data_AF-A0A154WH64-F1
#
_entry.id   AF-A0A154WH64-F1
#
_cell.length_a   1.000
_cell.length_b   1.000
_cell.length_c   1.000
_cell.angle_alpha   90.00
_cell.angle_beta   90.00
_cell.angle_gamma   90.00
#
_symmetry.space_group_name_H-M   'P 1'
#
loop_
_entity.id
_entity.type
_entity.pdbx_description
1 polymer ?
#
loop_
_entity_poly.entity_id
_entity_poly.type
_entity_poly.pdbx_seq_one_letter_code
_entity_poly.pdbx_strand_id
1 'polypeptide(L)'
;MAQISPWSVKGVPYEDRETAKALARQAGLPLGSWLSQLIREANGAPVVQETPPEVSSDSPVSEPLEADAFTYPVADSLSSDVAERRFAALQTQIDALTSLLRDRPPAAMAESIGETGAPLERAVMRLSERVQQLEQEVFNEAPGQAGMIGRLLGRR
;
A
#
# COMPACT_ATOMS: atom_id res chain seq x y z
N MET A 1 5.37 18.08 21.66
CA MET A 1 5.42 16.75 22.30
C MET A 1 5.57 15.72 21.19
N ALA A 2 6.69 14.98 21.14
CA ALA A 2 6.94 13.99 20.09
C ALA A 2 6.19 12.69 20.44
N GLN A 3 5.10 12.42 19.72
CA GLN A 3 4.29 11.22 19.89
C GLN A 3 5.04 10.04 19.26
N ILE A 4 5.83 9.34 20.09
CA ILE A 4 6.60 8.15 19.70
C ILE A 4 5.60 7.07 19.30
N SER A 5 5.57 6.72 18.01
CA SER A 5 4.76 5.59 17.55
C SER A 5 5.37 4.28 18.10
N PRO A 6 4.57 3.40 18.73
CA PRO A 6 5.09 2.28 19.52
C PRO A 6 5.68 1.12 18.70
N TRP A 7 5.77 1.23 17.38
CA TRP A 7 6.23 0.17 16.50
C TRP A 7 7.20 0.69 15.44
N SER A 8 8.18 -0.16 15.10
CA SER A 8 9.18 0.07 14.06
C SER A 8 9.16 -1.11 13.10
N VAL A 9 9.00 -0.84 11.81
CA VAL A 9 9.00 -1.87 10.76
C VAL A 9 10.43 -2.12 10.31
N LYS A 10 10.93 -3.34 10.53
CA LYS A 10 12.29 -3.76 10.18
C LYS A 10 12.36 -4.10 8.69
N GLY A 11 13.43 -3.66 8.02
CA GLY A 11 13.71 -4.02 6.62
C GLY A 11 13.13 -3.07 5.57
N VAL A 12 12.46 -1.99 5.97
CA VAL A 12 12.01 -0.95 5.02
C VAL A 12 13.22 -0.09 4.63
N PRO A 13 13.49 0.10 3.32
CA PRO A 13 14.62 0.89 2.86
C PRO A 13 14.43 2.38 3.20
N TYR A 14 15.48 3.19 3.05
CA TYR A 14 15.47 4.57 3.55
C TYR A 14 14.52 5.46 2.75
N GLU A 15 14.52 5.31 1.42
CA GLU A 15 13.67 6.01 0.48
C GLU A 15 12.18 5.82 0.76
N ASP A 16 11.76 4.58 1.07
CA ASP A 16 10.37 4.26 1.38
C ASP A 16 9.93 4.87 2.71
N ARG A 17 10.83 4.91 3.71
CA ARG A 17 10.55 5.54 5.00
C ARG A 17 10.36 7.05 4.87
N GLU A 18 11.18 7.71 4.05
CA GLU A 18 11.04 9.15 3.80
C GLU A 18 9.78 9.45 2.98
N THR A 19 9.44 8.59 2.01
CA THR A 19 8.19 8.72 1.23
C THR A 19 6.96 8.56 2.12
N ALA A 20 6.93 7.54 2.98
CA ALA A 20 5.87 7.35 3.97
C ALA A 20 5.73 8.55 4.91
N LYS A 21 6.87 9.10 5.37
CA LYS A 21 6.89 10.30 6.23
C LYS A 21 6.39 11.56 5.51
N ALA A 22 6.70 11.71 4.22
CA ALA A 22 6.20 12.81 3.40
C ALA A 22 4.68 12.71 3.21
N LEU A 23 4.16 11.52 2.88
CA LEU A 23 2.72 11.27 2.72
C LEU A 23 1.95 11.47 4.03
N ALA A 24 2.51 10.99 5.16
CA ALA A 24 1.91 11.22 6.47
C ALA A 24 1.82 12.73 6.80
N ARG A 25 2.88 13.49 6.49
CA ARG A 25 2.87 14.96 6.63
C ARG A 25 1.85 15.63 5.72
N GLN A 26 1.70 15.16 4.49
CA GLN A 26 0.68 15.66 3.56
C GLN A 26 -0.74 15.40 4.07
N ALA A 27 -0.96 14.27 4.75
CA ALA A 27 -2.22 13.94 5.40
C ALA A 27 -2.44 14.67 6.74
N GLY A 28 -1.45 15.43 7.24
CA GLY A 28 -1.53 16.11 8.53
C GLY A 28 -1.50 15.17 9.75
N LEU A 29 -1.14 13.90 9.55
CA LEU A 29 -1.18 12.85 10.56
C LEU A 29 0.24 12.42 10.98
N PRO A 30 0.46 12.01 12.24
CA PRO A 30 1.72 11.39 12.62
C PRO A 30 1.90 10.05 11.89
N LEU A 31 3.13 9.76 11.46
CA LEU A 31 3.50 8.62 10.61
C LEU A 31 2.89 7.30 11.10
N GLY A 32 2.96 6.99 12.39
CA GLY A 32 2.39 5.75 12.93
C GLY A 32 0.87 5.68 12.81
N SER A 33 0.15 6.80 13.01
CA SER A 33 -1.31 6.84 12.86
C SER A 33 -1.74 6.72 11.39
N TRP A 34 -1.02 7.40 10.50
CA TRP A 34 -1.23 7.35 9.05
C TRP A 34 -1.01 5.92 8.52
N LEU A 35 0.07 5.27 8.94
CA LEU A 35 0.37 3.91 8.52
C LEU A 35 -0.61 2.90 9.14
N SER A 36 -1.02 3.09 10.40
CA SER A 36 -2.06 2.26 11.03
C SER A 36 -3.40 2.37 10.29
N GLN A 37 -3.76 3.57 9.83
CA GLN A 37 -4.96 3.80 9.04
C GLN A 37 -4.86 3.10 7.68
N LEU A 38 -3.74 3.24 6.98
CA LEU A 38 -3.47 2.56 5.70
C LEU A 38 -3.56 1.03 5.82
N ILE A 39 -3.01 0.45 6.89
CA ILE A 39 -3.09 -1.00 7.14
C ILE A 39 -4.56 -1.42 7.36
N ARG A 40 -5.34 -0.63 8.11
CA ARG A 40 -6.78 -0.91 8.32
C ARG A 40 -7.58 -0.79 7.03
N GLU A 41 -7.35 0.24 6.23
CA GLU A 41 -7.99 0.44 4.93
C GLU A 41 -7.67 -0.71 3.97
N ALA A 42 -6.40 -1.14 3.91
CA ALA A 42 -5.98 -2.29 3.10
C ALA A 42 -6.59 -3.62 3.57
N ASN A 43 -6.86 -3.76 4.87
CA ASN A 43 -7.48 -4.94 5.45
C ASN A 43 -9.02 -4.88 5.50
N GLY A 44 -9.63 -3.83 4.94
CA GLY A 44 -11.09 -3.64 4.91
C GLY A 44 -11.73 -3.41 6.29
N ALA A 45 -10.96 -3.03 7.31
CA ALA A 45 -11.48 -2.76 8.65
C ALA A 45 -12.10 -1.35 8.68
N PRO A 46 -13.39 -1.20 9.06
CA PRO A 46 -14.04 0.10 9.08
C PRO A 46 -13.40 1.03 10.13
N VAL A 47 -13.23 2.29 9.74
CA VAL A 47 -12.69 3.38 10.56
C VAL A 47 -13.65 3.68 11.72
N VAL A 48 -13.39 3.10 12.90
CA VAL A 48 -13.94 3.63 14.15
C VAL A 48 -13.07 4.84 14.51
N GLN A 49 -13.54 6.04 14.18
CA GLN A 49 -12.99 7.26 14.75
C GLN A 49 -13.29 7.23 16.26
N GLU A 50 -12.30 6.94 17.08
CA GLU A 50 -12.36 7.23 18.51
C GLU A 50 -12.27 8.76 18.66
N THR A 51 -13.43 9.41 18.70
CA THR A 51 -13.58 10.76 19.26
C THR A 51 -13.14 10.74 20.73
N PRO A 52 -12.20 11.60 21.17
CA PRO A 52 -11.85 11.72 22.57
C PRO A 52 -12.94 12.48 23.35
N PRO A 53 -13.51 11.94 24.43
CA PRO A 53 -14.05 12.77 25.48
C PRO A 53 -12.95 13.07 26.50
N GLU A 54 -12.72 14.36 26.65
CA GLU A 54 -12.17 15.06 27.80
C GLU A 54 -12.32 14.33 29.14
N VAL A 55 -11.20 14.32 29.85
CA VAL A 55 -10.99 14.17 31.29
C VAL A 55 -12.21 14.37 32.20
N SER A 56 -12.42 13.40 33.09
CA SER A 56 -12.76 13.68 34.49
C SER A 56 -12.13 12.60 35.36
N SER A 57 -11.09 13.01 36.09
CA SER A 57 -10.51 12.27 37.20
C SER A 57 -11.56 12.10 38.28
N ASP A 58 -11.90 10.86 38.62
CA ASP A 58 -12.04 10.47 40.03
C ASP A 58 -11.87 8.95 40.14
N SER A 59 -10.81 8.54 40.82
CA SER A 59 -10.62 7.21 41.40
C SER A 59 -10.48 7.49 42.90
N PRO A 60 -11.07 6.67 43.80
CA PRO A 60 -10.62 5.28 43.91
C PRO A 60 -11.69 4.28 44.42
N VAL A 61 -11.68 3.05 43.90
CA VAL A 61 -11.89 1.89 44.77
C VAL A 61 -11.19 0.65 44.19
N SER A 62 -10.37 0.03 45.04
CA SER A 62 -9.74 -1.27 44.83
C SER A 62 -10.69 -2.40 45.20
N GLU A 63 -10.33 -3.61 44.73
CA GLU A 63 -10.81 -4.97 45.12
C GLU A 63 -11.84 -5.64 44.17
N PRO A 64 -11.88 -6.99 44.10
CA PRO A 64 -10.97 -7.81 43.29
C PRO A 64 -11.72 -8.80 42.36
N LEU A 65 -11.00 -9.28 41.33
CA LEU A 65 -11.20 -10.54 40.58
C LEU A 65 -12.56 -11.27 40.72
N GLU A 66 -13.46 -11.05 39.76
CA GLU A 66 -14.33 -12.13 39.27
C GLU A 66 -14.14 -12.27 37.76
N ALA A 67 -13.54 -13.38 37.38
CA ALA A 67 -13.37 -13.81 36.02
C ALA A 67 -14.74 -14.25 35.48
N ASP A 68 -15.54 -13.29 35.05
CA ASP A 68 -16.73 -13.57 34.28
C ASP A 68 -16.28 -13.91 32.86
N ALA A 69 -16.33 -15.21 32.55
CA ALA A 69 -16.06 -15.76 31.25
C ALA A 69 -17.08 -15.22 30.25
N PHE A 70 -16.78 -14.05 29.68
CA PHE A 70 -17.39 -13.58 28.44
C PHE A 70 -17.07 -14.62 27.36
N THR A 71 -17.97 -15.58 27.20
CA THR A 71 -18.08 -16.41 26.02
C THR A 71 -18.31 -15.46 24.86
N TYR A 72 -17.26 -15.17 24.09
CA TYR A 72 -17.40 -14.47 22.82
C TYR A 72 -18.34 -15.31 21.94
N PRO A 73 -19.47 -14.76 21.46
CA PRO A 73 -20.31 -15.48 20.54
C PRO A 73 -19.53 -15.70 19.24
N VAL A 74 -19.49 -16.97 18.84
CA VAL A 74 -18.95 -17.54 17.61
C VAL A 74 -19.33 -16.69 16.38
N ALA A 75 -18.48 -15.72 16.02
CA ALA A 75 -18.60 -14.93 14.79
C ALA A 75 -17.70 -15.46 13.66
N ASP A 76 -16.98 -16.56 13.89
CA ASP A 76 -15.94 -17.05 12.98
C ASP A 76 -16.50 -17.94 11.84
N SER A 77 -17.60 -18.66 12.09
CA SER A 77 -18.13 -19.62 11.12
C SER A 77 -18.72 -18.95 9.87
N LEU A 78 -19.43 -17.82 10.02
CA LEU A 78 -20.01 -17.10 8.87
C LEU A 78 -18.93 -16.46 7.97
N SER A 79 -17.79 -16.07 8.55
CA SER A 79 -16.64 -15.55 7.79
C SER A 79 -15.96 -16.66 6.99
N SER A 80 -15.81 -17.84 7.58
CA SER A 80 -15.27 -19.04 6.91
C SER A 80 -16.15 -19.46 5.72
N ASP A 81 -17.47 -19.54 5.88
CA ASP A 81 -18.40 -19.91 4.81
C ASP A 81 -18.35 -18.95 3.60
N VAL A 82 -18.25 -17.64 3.87
CA VAL A 82 -18.14 -16.62 2.81
C VAL A 82 -16.78 -16.68 2.13
N ALA A 83 -15.70 -16.90 2.89
CA ALA A 83 -14.36 -17.07 2.35
C ALA A 83 -14.26 -18.33 1.46
N GLU A 84 -14.86 -19.44 1.89
CA GLU A 84 -14.85 -20.70 1.18
C GLU A 84 -15.66 -20.64 -0.13
N ARG A 85 -16.81 -19.96 -0.13
CA ARG A 85 -17.58 -19.69 -1.35
C ARG A 85 -16.83 -18.78 -2.33
N ARG A 86 -16.14 -17.76 -1.83
CA ARG A 86 -15.31 -16.87 -2.66
C ARG A 86 -14.12 -17.64 -3.26
N PHE A 87 -13.49 -18.50 -2.47
CA PHE A 87 -12.38 -19.32 -2.94
C PHE A 87 -12.84 -20.32 -4.01
N ALA A 88 -13.96 -21.01 -3.82
CA ALA A 88 -14.53 -21.90 -4.83
C ALA A 88 -14.89 -21.16 -6.13
N ALA A 89 -15.42 -19.94 -6.01
CA ALA A 89 -15.72 -19.09 -7.18
C ALA A 89 -14.45 -18.64 -7.91
N LEU A 90 -13.38 -18.31 -7.18
CA LEU A 90 -12.08 -17.98 -7.78
C LEU A 90 -11.44 -19.19 -8.45
N GLN A 91 -11.53 -20.37 -7.83
CA GLN A 91 -11.01 -21.61 -8.42
C GLN A 91 -11.69 -21.93 -9.75
N THR A 92 -13.02 -21.77 -9.82
CA THR A 92 -13.79 -21.93 -11.06
C THR A 92 -13.35 -20.95 -12.14
N GLN A 93 -13.04 -19.70 -11.78
CA GLN A 93 -12.53 -18.70 -12.72
C GLN A 93 -11.13 -19.04 -13.24
N ILE A 94 -10.24 -19.52 -12.35
CA ILE A 94 -8.89 -19.95 -12.73
C ILE A 94 -8.96 -21.14 -13.70
N ASP A 95 -9.83 -22.12 -13.43
CA ASP A 95 -10.00 -23.29 -14.30
C ASP A 95 -10.56 -22.89 -15.67
N ALA A 96 -11.53 -21.96 -15.70
CA ALA A 96 -12.08 -21.43 -16.94
C ALA A 96 -11.01 -20.68 -17.77
N LEU A 97 -10.21 -19.81 -17.15
CA LEU A 97 -9.10 -19.14 -17.81
C LEU A 97 -8.04 -20.13 -18.31
N THR A 98 -7.72 -21.14 -17.51
CA THR A 98 -6.75 -22.17 -17.88
C THR A 98 -7.22 -22.99 -19.07
N SER A 99 -8.52 -23.31 -19.15
CA SER A 99 -9.10 -23.99 -20.31
C SER A 99 -9.05 -23.11 -21.55
N LEU A 100 -9.38 -21.83 -21.43
CA LEU A 100 -9.30 -20.87 -22.54
C LEU A 100 -7.87 -20.72 -23.08
N LEU A 101 -6.86 -20.72 -22.20
CA LEU A 101 -5.46 -20.67 -22.62
C LEU A 101 -5.02 -22.00 -23.26
N ARG A 102 -5.51 -23.14 -22.77
CA ARG A 102 -5.18 -24.46 -23.30
C ARG A 102 -5.74 -24.68 -24.70
N ASP A 103 -6.95 -24.20 -24.96
CA ASP A 103 -7.62 -24.35 -26.26
C ASP A 103 -7.27 -23.21 -27.24
N ARG A 104 -6.46 -22.24 -26.82
CA ARG A 104 -6.03 -21.14 -27.68
C ARG A 104 -5.04 -21.65 -28.73
N PRO A 105 -5.31 -21.51 -30.04
CA PRO A 105 -4.40 -21.95 -31.06
C PRO A 105 -3.11 -21.10 -31.04
N PRO A 106 -1.93 -21.70 -31.32
CA PRO A 106 -0.64 -21.01 -31.26
C PRO A 106 -0.56 -19.79 -32.21
N ALA A 107 -1.34 -19.79 -33.30
CA ALA A 107 -1.47 -18.64 -34.20
C ALA A 107 -2.03 -17.38 -33.51
N ALA A 108 -3.00 -17.55 -32.60
CA ALA A 108 -3.63 -16.44 -31.88
C ALA A 108 -2.77 -15.88 -30.74
N MET A 109 -1.71 -16.58 -30.32
CA MET A 109 -0.70 -16.04 -29.40
C MET A 109 0.30 -15.15 -30.15
N ALA A 110 0.74 -15.58 -31.34
CA ALA A 110 1.68 -14.83 -32.18
C ALA A 110 1.11 -13.47 -32.63
N GLU A 111 -0.18 -13.40 -32.98
CA GLU A 111 -0.84 -12.13 -33.33
C GLU A 111 -0.87 -11.15 -32.15
N SER A 112 -1.20 -11.60 -30.93
CA SER A 112 -1.25 -10.71 -29.75
C SER A 112 0.12 -10.16 -29.33
N ILE A 113 1.19 -10.95 -29.54
CA ILE A 113 2.56 -10.53 -29.27
C ILE A 113 3.02 -9.53 -30.34
N GLY A 114 2.62 -9.73 -31.60
CA GLY A 114 2.88 -8.78 -32.69
C GLY A 114 2.20 -7.43 -32.51
N GLU A 115 0.95 -7.42 -32.04
CA GLU A 115 0.18 -6.18 -31.81
C GLU A 115 0.70 -5.36 -30.62
N THR A 116 1.16 -6.03 -29.55
CA THR A 116 1.60 -5.35 -28.31
C THR A 116 3.12 -5.12 -28.25
N GLY A 117 3.90 -5.89 -29.01
CA GLY A 117 5.37 -5.85 -29.00
C GLY A 117 5.94 -4.55 -29.57
N ALA A 118 5.45 -4.09 -30.72
CA ALA A 118 6.01 -2.91 -31.38
C ALA A 118 5.82 -1.59 -30.61
N PRO A 119 4.67 -1.32 -29.94
CA PRO A 119 4.54 -0.16 -29.06
C PRO A 119 5.41 -0.26 -27.80
N LEU A 120 5.53 -1.45 -27.21
CA LEU A 120 6.32 -1.69 -26.01
C LEU A 120 7.82 -1.52 -26.27
N GLU A 121 8.34 -2.10 -27.35
CA GLU A 121 9.73 -1.93 -27.76
C GLU A 121 10.09 -0.45 -27.96
N ARG A 122 9.21 0.34 -28.60
CA ARG A 122 9.41 1.78 -28.75
C ARG A 122 9.34 2.53 -27.43
N ALA A 123 8.51 2.11 -26.49
CA ALA A 123 8.45 2.70 -25.16
C ALA A 123 9.73 2.41 -24.36
N VAL A 124 10.22 1.16 -24.44
CA VAL A 124 11.46 0.73 -23.80
C VAL A 124 12.67 1.45 -24.40
N MET A 125 12.76 1.59 -25.73
CA MET A 125 13.84 2.35 -26.36
C MET A 125 13.83 3.82 -25.94
N ARG A 126 12.66 4.47 -25.93
CA ARG A 126 12.55 5.88 -25.48
C ARG A 126 12.89 6.05 -24.00
N LEU A 127 12.51 5.09 -23.17
CA LEU A 127 12.85 5.10 -21.75
C LEU A 127 14.36 4.95 -21.56
N SER A 128 14.99 4.01 -22.27
CA SER A 128 16.44 3.79 -22.23
C SER A 128 17.22 5.03 -22.68
N GLU A 129 16.78 5.69 -23.76
CA GLU A 129 17.41 6.91 -24.27
C GLU A 129 17.29 8.07 -23.26
N ARG A 130 16.12 8.22 -22.62
CA ARG A 130 15.89 9.26 -21.62
C ARG A 130 16.69 9.03 -20.33
N VAL A 131 16.86 7.77 -19.92
CA VAL A 131 17.72 7.43 -18.77
C VAL A 131 19.19 7.75 -19.08
N GLN A 132 19.68 7.42 -20.28
CA GLN A 132 21.05 7.75 -20.69
C GLN A 132 21.31 9.26 -20.77
N GLN A 133 20.32 10.04 -21.22
CA GLN A 133 20.41 11.50 -21.23
C GLN A 133 20.45 12.07 -19.79
N LEU A 134 19.61 11.57 -18.89
CA LEU A 134 19.63 11.98 -17.48
C LEU A 134 20.93 11.58 -16.79
N GLU A 135 21.46 10.39 -17.06
CA GLU A 135 22.75 9.96 -16.55
C GLU A 135 23.87 10.88 -17.04
N GLN A 136 23.87 11.28 -18.32
CA GLN A 136 24.83 12.24 -18.85
C GLN A 136 24.69 13.64 -18.26
N GLU A 137 23.46 14.16 -18.11
CA GLU A 137 23.23 15.47 -17.49
C GLU A 137 23.69 15.49 -16.02
N VAL A 138 23.37 14.42 -15.26
CA VAL A 138 23.78 14.26 -13.87
C VAL A 138 25.29 14.10 -13.74
N PHE A 139 25.97 13.46 -14.70
CA PHE A 139 27.43 13.34 -14.69
C PHE A 139 28.15 14.61 -15.16
N ASN A 140 27.51 15.43 -15.99
CA ASN A 140 28.12 16.64 -16.57
C ASN A 140 27.87 17.90 -15.73
N GLU A 141 26.92 17.87 -14.78
CA GLU A 141 26.76 18.91 -13.75
C GLU A 141 27.71 18.69 -12.55
N ALA A 142 28.96 19.13 -12.70
CA ALA A 142 29.80 19.53 -11.56
C ALA A 142 29.27 20.85 -10.93
N PRO A 143 29.55 21.13 -9.64
CA PRO A 143 28.60 21.69 -8.69
C PRO A 143 28.31 23.18 -8.93
N GLY A 144 27.07 23.52 -9.24
CA GLY A 144 26.65 24.93 -9.27
C GLY A 144 25.20 25.21 -9.65
N GLN A 145 24.46 24.24 -10.21
CA GLN A 145 23.15 24.51 -10.80
C GLN A 145 22.00 23.69 -10.18
N ALA A 146 22.05 23.50 -8.85
CA ALA A 146 20.86 23.13 -8.08
C ALA A 146 19.87 24.32 -8.03
N GLY A 147 19.04 24.51 -9.06
CA GLY A 147 18.16 25.68 -9.10
C GLY A 147 16.89 25.62 -9.95
N MET A 148 16.73 24.69 -10.88
CA MET A 148 15.52 24.68 -11.74
C MET A 148 14.44 23.68 -11.30
N ILE A 149 14.78 22.46 -10.91
CA ILE A 149 13.76 21.46 -10.50
C ILE A 149 13.11 21.83 -9.16
N GLY A 150 13.85 22.48 -8.25
CA GLY A 150 13.32 22.98 -6.98
C GLY A 150 12.35 24.18 -7.09
N ARG A 151 12.29 24.87 -8.25
CA ARG A 151 11.40 26.02 -8.44
C ARG A 151 10.02 25.64 -8.97
N LEU A 152 9.86 24.43 -9.53
CA LEU A 152 8.59 23.96 -10.07
C LEU A 152 7.70 23.27 -9.03
N LEU A 153 8.23 22.92 -7.86
CA LEU A 153 7.52 22.15 -6.82
C LEU A 153 7.26 22.91 -5.52
N GLY A 154 7.45 24.23 -5.45
CA GLY A 154 7.14 24.93 -4.21
C GLY A 154 7.21 26.46 -4.23
N ARG A 155 6.09 27.11 -4.59
CA ARG A 155 5.69 28.38 -3.96
C ARG A 155 4.19 28.64 -4.14
N ARG A 156 3.39 28.25 -3.15
CA ARG A 156 2.35 29.07 -2.54
C ARG A 156 1.92 28.46 -1.22
#